data_AF-A0A7X7SIY6-F1
#
_entry.id   AF-A0A7X7SIY6-F1
#
_cell.length_a   1.000
_cell.length_b   1.000
_cell.length_c   1.000
_cell.angle_alpha   90.00
_cell.angle_beta   90.00
_cell.angle_gamma   90.00
#
_symmetry.space_group_name_H-M   'P 1'
#
loop_
_entity.id
_entity.type
_entity.pdbx_description
1 polymer ?
#
loop_
_entity_poly.entity_id
_entity_poly.type
_entity_poly.pdbx_seq_one_letter_code
_entity_poly.pdbx_strand_id
1 'polypeptide(L)'
;MNNTQPGVLRRSWERVRRIPPLLLVLLAAGLGAGLVWGGVALYRTYDYVQHDNDFCLSCHLMVDPYERFARSAHRDLGCKACHRPTIVTRSTMAL
;
A
#
# COMPACT_ATOMS: atom_id res chain seq x y z
N MET A 1 -3.20 -45.04 34.82
CA MET A 1 -2.54 -43.79 34.37
C MET A 1 -3.39 -43.17 33.27
N ASN A 2 -4.28 -42.22 33.61
CA ASN A 2 -5.13 -41.50 32.64
C ASN A 2 -4.48 -40.14 32.37
N ASN A 3 -3.98 -39.94 31.14
CA ASN A 3 -3.41 -38.67 30.68
C ASN A 3 -4.41 -37.99 29.72
N THR A 4 -5.47 -37.41 30.27
CA THR A 4 -6.43 -36.60 29.51
C THR A 4 -5.87 -35.19 29.33
N GLN A 5 -4.82 -35.06 28.51
CA GLN A 5 -4.35 -33.75 28.07
C GLN A 5 -5.43 -33.14 27.16
N PRO A 6 -6.00 -31.96 27.50
CA PRO A 6 -6.96 -31.31 26.62
C PRO A 6 -6.30 -30.99 25.28
N GLY A 7 -7.01 -31.23 24.16
CA GLY A 7 -6.50 -30.96 22.83
C GLY A 7 -6.02 -29.50 22.67
N VAL A 8 -5.05 -29.26 21.79
CA VAL A 8 -4.42 -27.94 21.60
C VAL A 8 -5.45 -26.84 21.34
N LEU A 9 -6.49 -27.12 20.55
CA LEU A 9 -7.63 -26.23 20.29
C LEU A 9 -8.38 -25.82 21.57
N ARG A 10 -8.66 -26.77 22.46
CA ARG A 10 -9.37 -26.50 23.72
C ARG A 10 -8.51 -25.66 24.67
N ARG A 11 -7.20 -25.94 24.73
CA ARG A 11 -6.25 -25.14 25.52
C ARG A 11 -6.13 -23.70 25.02
N SER A 12 -6.08 -23.50 23.70
CA SER A 12 -6.04 -22.16 23.11
C SER A 12 -7.35 -21.40 23.35
N TRP A 13 -8.50 -22.06 23.24
CA TRP A 13 -9.81 -21.47 23.52
C TRP A 13 -9.98 -21.05 24.99
N GLU A 14 -9.58 -21.90 25.93
CA GLU A 14 -9.59 -21.57 27.36
C GLU A 14 -8.67 -20.39 27.67
N ARG A 15 -7.52 -20.28 27.00
CA ARG A 15 -6.60 -19.14 27.15
C ARG A 15 -7.21 -17.84 26.63
N VAL A 16 -7.85 -17.86 25.46
CA VAL A 16 -8.52 -16.67 24.89
C VAL A 16 -9.70 -16.23 25.76
N ARG A 17 -10.50 -17.17 26.26
CA ARG A 17 -11.65 -16.87 27.14
C ARG A 17 -11.25 -16.23 28.48
N ARG A 18 -10.01 -16.41 28.93
CA ARG A 18 -9.49 -15.77 30.15
C ARG A 18 -8.93 -14.35 29.91
N ILE A 19 -8.79 -13.91 28.67
CA ILE A 19 -8.33 -12.55 28.35
C ILE A 19 -9.46 -11.56 28.69
N PRO A 20 -9.18 -10.43 29.38
CA PRO A 20 -10.21 -9.44 29.66
C PRO A 20 -10.78 -8.89 28.35
N PRO A 21 -12.11 -8.73 28.24
CA PRO A 21 -12.77 -8.31 27.01
C PRO A 21 -12.26 -6.95 26.51
N LEU A 22 -11.86 -6.06 27.43
CA LEU A 22 -11.24 -4.77 27.10
C LEU A 22 -9.93 -4.95 26.31
N LEU A 23 -9.06 -5.88 26.70
CA LEU A 23 -7.81 -6.12 25.98
C LEU A 23 -8.07 -6.65 24.57
N LEU A 24 -9.05 -7.54 24.40
CA LEU A 24 -9.44 -8.03 23.08
C LEU A 24 -9.97 -6.89 22.19
N VAL A 25 -10.80 -6.00 22.74
CA VAL A 25 -11.31 -4.82 22.02
C VAL A 25 -10.16 -3.89 21.64
N LEU A 26 -9.23 -3.61 22.55
CA LEU A 26 -8.07 -2.75 22.27
C LEU A 26 -7.15 -3.33 21.19
N LEU A 27 -6.90 -4.65 21.23
CA LEU A 27 -6.10 -5.33 20.20
C LEU A 27 -6.81 -5.31 18.84
N ALA A 28 -8.11 -5.58 18.81
CA ALA A 28 -8.90 -5.52 17.58
C ALA A 28 -8.94 -4.09 17.01
N ALA A 29 -9.12 -3.08 17.86
CA ALA A 29 -9.10 -1.67 17.48
C ALA A 29 -7.71 -1.25 16.97
N GLY A 30 -6.64 -1.65 17.65
CA GLY A 30 -5.27 -1.35 17.24
C GLY A 30 -4.91 -2.00 15.90
N LEU A 31 -5.28 -3.27 15.70
CA LEU A 31 -5.10 -3.95 14.42
C LEU A 31 -5.91 -3.29 13.31
N GLY A 32 -7.19 -2.98 13.57
CA GLY A 32 -8.06 -2.30 12.62
C GLY A 32 -7.51 -0.94 12.21
N ALA A 33 -7.09 -0.12 13.17
CA ALA A 33 -6.45 1.16 12.92
C ALA A 33 -5.15 1.01 12.11
N GLY A 34 -4.31 0.03 12.46
CA GLY A 34 -3.08 -0.27 11.72
C GLY A 34 -3.32 -0.66 10.26
N LEU A 35 -4.33 -1.50 10.00
CA LEU A 35 -4.70 -1.90 8.64
C LEU A 35 -5.25 -0.73 7.83
N VAL A 36 -6.12 0.10 8.43
CA VAL A 36 -6.64 1.30 7.75
C VAL A 36 -5.51 2.26 7.42
N TRP A 37 -4.65 2.56 8.40
CA TRP A 37 -3.55 3.51 8.21
C TRP A 37 -2.53 3.01 7.19
N GLY A 38 -2.15 1.74 7.29
CA GLY A 38 -1.29 1.08 6.30
C GLY A 38 -1.90 1.10 4.91
N GLY A 39 -3.18 0.76 4.78
CA GLY A 39 -3.92 0.80 3.52
C GLY A 39 -3.94 2.19 2.89
N VAL A 40 -4.21 3.24 3.68
CA VAL A 40 -4.19 4.64 3.20
C VAL A 40 -2.80 5.05 2.74
N ALA A 41 -1.75 4.73 3.48
CA ALA A 41 -0.37 5.06 3.11
C ALA A 41 0.05 4.36 1.81
N LEU A 42 -0.27 3.07 1.67
CA LEU A 42 -0.04 2.29 0.45
C LEU A 42 -0.80 2.88 -0.74
N TYR A 43 -2.08 3.20 -0.57
CA TYR A 43 -2.90 3.78 -1.62
C TYR A 43 -2.37 5.12 -2.09
N ARG A 44 -2.00 6.04 -1.18
CA ARG A 44 -1.42 7.34 -1.56
C ARG A 44 -0.10 7.19 -2.30
N THR A 45 0.74 6.25 -1.87
CA THR A 45 2.01 5.96 -2.57
C THR A 45 1.75 5.41 -3.97
N TYR A 46 0.80 4.48 -4.10
CA TYR A 46 0.38 3.96 -5.40
C TYR A 46 -0.15 5.07 -6.30
N ASP A 47 -1.02 5.93 -5.78
CA ASP A 47 -1.64 7.02 -6.53
C ASP A 47 -0.61 8.05 -7.02
N TYR A 48 0.33 8.46 -6.15
CA TYR A 48 1.44 9.31 -6.53
C TYR A 48 2.28 8.70 -7.66
N VAL A 49 2.65 7.42 -7.55
CA VAL A 49 3.46 6.76 -8.57
C VAL A 49 2.66 6.51 -9.87
N GLN A 50 1.36 6.28 -9.79
CA GLN A 50 0.53 5.78 -10.91
C GLN A 50 -0.38 6.82 -11.57
N HIS A 51 -0.63 7.96 -10.95
CA HIS A 51 -1.53 8.98 -11.50
C HIS A 51 -0.99 10.40 -11.38
N ASP A 52 -0.11 10.66 -10.42
CA ASP A 52 0.53 11.97 -10.29
C ASP A 52 1.66 12.14 -11.32
N ASN A 53 1.75 13.36 -11.86
CA ASN A 53 2.78 13.80 -12.80
C ASN A 53 4.07 14.20 -12.07
N ASP A 54 3.98 14.61 -10.81
CA ASP A 54 5.14 15.00 -9.99
C ASP A 54 6.12 13.84 -9.82
N PHE A 55 5.62 12.60 -9.80
CA PHE A 55 6.47 11.42 -9.81
C PHE A 55 7.40 11.39 -11.04
N CYS A 56 6.89 11.76 -12.23
CA CYS A 56 7.71 11.80 -13.44
C CYS A 56 8.79 12.89 -13.34
N LEU A 57 8.47 14.02 -12.72
CA LEU A 57 9.39 15.14 -12.52
C LEU A 57 10.48 14.88 -11.47
N SER A 58 10.39 13.77 -10.70
CA SER A 58 11.45 13.37 -9.78
C SER A 58 12.76 12.99 -10.48
N CYS A 59 12.71 12.68 -11.78
CA CYS A 59 13.88 12.41 -12.60
C CYS A 59 14.23 13.64 -13.46
N HIS A 60 15.48 14.10 -13.41
CA HIS A 60 15.93 15.26 -14.19
C HIS A 60 15.73 15.09 -15.71
N LEU A 61 15.81 13.85 -16.22
CA LEU A 61 15.59 13.53 -17.64
C LEU A 61 14.15 13.82 -18.13
N MET A 62 13.21 14.01 -17.22
CA MET A 62 11.80 14.27 -17.54
C MET A 62 11.44 15.75 -17.63
N VAL A 63 12.37 16.67 -17.34
CA VAL A 63 12.12 18.12 -17.37
C VAL A 63 11.70 18.59 -18.77
N ASP A 64 12.54 18.39 -19.79
CA ASP A 64 12.24 18.87 -21.15
C ASP A 64 10.97 18.23 -21.75
N PRO A 65 10.75 16.90 -21.65
CA PRO A 65 9.50 16.29 -22.10
C PRO A 65 8.27 16.87 -21.39
N TYR A 66 8.35 17.09 -20.07
CA TYR A 66 7.24 17.62 -19.30
C TYR A 66 6.92 19.07 -19.68
N GLU A 67 7.92 19.93 -19.91
CA GLU A 67 7.66 21.31 -20.35
C GLU A 67 6.93 21.37 -21.70
N ARG A 68 7.22 20.44 -22.61
CA ARG A 68 6.50 20.33 -23.89
C ARG A 68 5.07 19.84 -23.66
N PHE A 69 4.91 18.84 -22.80
CA PHE A 69 3.60 18.32 -22.40
C PHE A 69 2.71 19.41 -21.77
N ALA A 70 3.25 20.18 -20.83
CA ALA A 70 2.54 21.25 -20.12
C ALA A 70 2.09 22.40 -21.03
N ARG A 71 2.78 22.60 -22.17
CA ARG A 71 2.41 23.58 -23.21
C ARG A 71 1.49 23.02 -24.30
N SER A 72 1.17 21.72 -24.25
CA SER A 72 0.35 21.06 -25.26
C SER A 72 -1.15 21.09 -24.91
N ALA A 73 -1.98 20.67 -25.87
CA ALA A 73 -3.41 20.44 -25.62
C ALA A 73 -3.70 19.34 -24.58
N HIS A 74 -2.69 18.51 -24.23
CA HIS A 74 -2.84 17.41 -23.28
C HIS A 74 -2.45 17.77 -21.84
N ARG A 75 -2.10 19.03 -21.56
CA ARG A 75 -1.59 19.46 -20.25
C ARG A 75 -2.49 19.13 -19.05
N ASP A 76 -3.78 18.95 -19.29
CA ASP A 76 -4.79 18.62 -18.27
C ASP A 76 -4.92 17.10 -18.03
N LEU A 77 -4.09 16.29 -18.70
CA LEU A 77 -4.02 14.84 -18.49
C LEU A 77 -2.87 14.46 -17.55
N GLY A 78 -2.92 13.24 -17.03
CA GLY A 78 -1.75 12.59 -16.45
C GLY A 78 -0.81 12.10 -17.56
N CYS A 79 0.51 12.15 -17.38
CA CYS A 79 1.49 11.62 -18.33
C CYS A 79 1.19 10.15 -18.68
N LYS A 80 0.68 9.39 -17.70
CA LYS A 80 0.36 7.97 -17.81
C LYS A 80 -1.02 7.67 -18.41
N ALA A 81 -1.78 8.71 -18.78
CA ALA A 81 -2.95 8.55 -19.63
C ALA A 81 -2.59 7.87 -20.96
N CYS A 82 -1.42 8.21 -21.52
CA CYS A 82 -0.83 7.57 -22.70
C CYS A 82 0.37 6.68 -22.35
N HIS A 83 1.27 7.12 -21.46
CA HIS A 83 2.48 6.37 -21.13
C HIS A 83 2.24 5.34 -20.02
N ARG A 84 1.93 4.10 -20.40
CA ARG A 84 1.76 2.97 -19.47
C ARG A 84 2.92 1.98 -19.57
N PRO A 85 4.16 2.38 -19.19
CA PRO A 85 5.29 1.47 -19.26
C PRO A 85 5.07 0.31 -18.29
N THR A 86 5.36 -0.91 -18.76
CA THR A 86 5.48 -2.06 -17.88
C THR A 86 6.64 -1.85 -16.90
N ILE A 87 6.70 -2.63 -15.83
CA ILE A 87 7.81 -2.56 -14.88
C ILE A 87 9.17 -2.75 -15.57
N VAL A 88 9.24 -3.65 -16.56
CA VAL A 88 10.46 -3.94 -17.33
C VAL A 88 10.83 -2.75 -18.21
N THR A 89 9.85 -2.21 -18.95
CA THR A 89 10.07 -1.04 -19.82
C THR A 89 10.55 0.18 -19.02
N ARG A 90 10.08 0.33 -17.78
CA ARG A 90 10.49 1.42 -16.89
C ARG A 90 11.95 1.27 -16.42
N SER A 91 12.40 0.04 -16.14
CA SER A 91 13.79 -0.21 -15.72
C SER A 91 14.82 -0.09 -16.84
N THR A 92 14.40 -0.19 -18.10
CA THR A 92 15.31 -0.10 -19.25
C THR A 92 15.46 1.32 -19.80
N MET A 93 14.67 2.30 -19.36
CA MET A 93 14.85 3.72 -19.76
C MET A 93 16.02 4.40 -19.05
N ALA A 94 16.60 3.75 -18.03
CA ALA A 94 17.75 4.25 -17.27
C ALA A 94 19.10 3.72 -17.79
N LEU A 95 19.08 2.89 -18.84
CA LEU A 95 20.25 2.34 -19.54
C LEU A 95 20.28 2.90 -20.96
#